data_AF-A0A183S7U8-F1
#
_entry.id   AF-A0A183S7U8-F1
#
_cell.length_a   1.000
_cell.length_b   1.000
_cell.length_c   1.000
_cell.angle_alpha   90.00
_cell.angle_beta   90.00
_cell.angle_gamma   90.00
#
_symmetry.space_group_name_H-M   'P 1'
#
loop_
_entity.id
_entity.type
_entity.pdbx_description
1 polymer ?
#
loop_
_entity_poly.entity_id
_entity_poly.type
_entity_poly.pdbx_seq_one_letter_code
_entity_poly.pdbx_strand_id
1 'polypeptide(L)'
;MPRLRVEPISCKPSGKGNDPHHVPNFPAIYEDAGFVEPFTQFPKSVSYASMQTPGFLQVPDIIVLLLERMDKFIPPLPSLFNGYTMDLLQASEVLLSALIHGSDFHAAFIGRELDEASPTQLCLLLQLFLLRLEYPPLLASEELCGLLSQEDFPVTPIVGVCNPVTYDFVAKELKASFVGSLAAQNATYAFIMERFQRWCQKELAFRLAGGASSLESAEVYRDAVDFLAHLFSNCLIGLNNYYLAANRMRACCHISAPDMKRKIVRLCLGFIPSRFWHDISLHGITEPPLPGSQTAQWPPEKAANAPKYMSVDPADYV
;
A
#
# COMPACT_ATOMS: atom_id res chain seq x y z
N MET A 1 -27.70 -9.08 -55.67
CA MET A 1 -26.47 -9.63 -55.03
C MET A 1 -26.83 -10.13 -53.63
N PRO A 2 -26.41 -11.34 -53.24
CA PRO A 2 -26.92 -12.02 -52.05
C PRO A 2 -26.31 -11.48 -50.75
N ARG A 3 -27.14 -11.45 -49.70
CA ARG A 3 -26.80 -11.04 -48.32
C ARG A 3 -26.00 -12.17 -47.63
N LEU A 4 -24.80 -11.86 -47.13
CA LEU A 4 -24.07 -12.74 -46.23
C LEU A 4 -24.64 -12.61 -44.82
N ARG A 5 -25.30 -13.69 -44.38
CA ARG A 5 -25.83 -13.92 -43.05
C ARG A 5 -24.66 -14.40 -42.19
N VAL A 6 -24.19 -13.59 -41.24
CA VAL A 6 -23.24 -14.05 -40.22
C VAL A 6 -24.05 -14.73 -39.13
N GLU A 7 -23.89 -16.04 -38.99
CA GLU A 7 -24.49 -16.79 -37.90
C GLU A 7 -23.81 -16.43 -36.57
N PRO A 8 -24.56 -16.28 -35.46
CA PRO A 8 -23.97 -16.08 -34.16
C PRO A 8 -23.22 -17.35 -33.74
N ILE A 9 -21.94 -17.21 -33.43
CA ILE A 9 -21.15 -18.26 -32.81
C ILE A 9 -21.79 -18.58 -31.47
N SER A 10 -22.46 -19.73 -31.41
CA SER A 10 -22.95 -20.37 -30.21
C SER A 10 -21.78 -20.58 -29.24
N CYS A 11 -21.70 -19.76 -28.18
CA CYS A 11 -20.91 -20.09 -27.00
C CYS A 11 -21.44 -21.42 -26.44
N LYS A 12 -20.70 -22.51 -26.69
CA LYS A 12 -20.89 -23.73 -25.90
C LYS A 12 -20.55 -23.38 -24.45
N PRO A 13 -21.43 -23.65 -23.48
CA PRO A 13 -21.05 -23.56 -22.09
C PRO A 13 -20.04 -24.68 -21.85
N SER A 14 -18.76 -24.35 -21.71
CA SER A 14 -17.82 -25.32 -21.17
C SER A 14 -18.17 -25.51 -19.70
N GLY A 15 -19.05 -26.48 -19.44
CA GLY A 15 -19.14 -27.12 -18.14
C GLY A 15 -17.79 -27.77 -17.85
N LYS A 16 -16.89 -27.01 -17.23
CA LYS A 16 -15.88 -27.58 -16.35
C LYS A 16 -16.39 -27.34 -14.94
N GLY A 17 -16.85 -28.43 -14.35
CA GLY A 17 -17.24 -28.47 -12.95
C GLY A 17 -16.07 -28.05 -12.06
N ASN A 18 -16.45 -27.62 -10.86
CA ASN A 18 -15.60 -27.37 -9.71
C ASN A 18 -14.45 -28.38 -9.61
N ASP A 19 -13.28 -27.99 -10.08
CA ASP A 19 -12.03 -28.63 -9.69
C ASP A 19 -11.59 -27.89 -8.42
N PRO A 20 -11.62 -28.52 -7.23
CA PRO A 20 -11.29 -27.85 -5.96
C PRO A 20 -9.82 -27.41 -5.86
N HIS A 21 -9.02 -27.73 -6.88
CA HIS A 21 -7.59 -27.41 -6.98
C HIS A 21 -7.25 -26.31 -8.00
N HIS A 22 -8.23 -25.59 -8.55
CA HIS A 22 -7.90 -24.45 -9.41
C HIS A 22 -7.39 -23.28 -8.56
N VAL A 23 -6.05 -23.19 -8.43
CA VAL A 23 -5.38 -22.05 -7.82
C VAL A 23 -5.48 -20.86 -8.77
N PRO A 24 -6.12 -19.74 -8.37
CA PRO A 24 -6.22 -18.57 -9.23
C PRO A 24 -4.83 -17.97 -9.47
N ASN A 25 -4.48 -17.73 -10.74
CA ASN A 25 -3.24 -17.05 -11.10
C ASN A 25 -3.29 -15.57 -10.73
N PHE A 26 -2.13 -14.94 -10.56
CA PHE A 26 -2.08 -13.48 -10.43
C PHE A 26 -2.55 -12.86 -11.74
N PRO A 27 -3.56 -11.96 -11.70
CA PRO A 27 -3.97 -11.25 -12.89
C PRO A 27 -2.83 -10.35 -13.36
N ALA A 28 -2.60 -10.29 -14.67
CA ALA A 28 -1.75 -9.27 -15.26
C ALA A 28 -2.48 -7.92 -15.14
N ILE A 29 -2.24 -7.18 -14.05
CA ILE A 29 -2.95 -5.92 -13.76
C ILE A 29 -2.76 -4.88 -14.89
N TYR A 30 -1.67 -4.99 -15.67
CA TYR A 30 -1.38 -4.14 -16.83
C TYR A 30 -2.21 -4.45 -18.08
N GLU A 31 -2.83 -5.64 -18.17
CA GLU A 31 -3.59 -6.09 -19.34
C GLU A 31 -5.11 -6.01 -19.13
N ASP A 32 -5.56 -5.70 -17.92
CA ASP A 32 -6.98 -5.47 -17.66
C ASP A 32 -7.36 -4.07 -18.15
N ALA A 33 -7.93 -4.00 -19.35
CA ALA A 33 -8.31 -2.75 -20.02
C ALA A 33 -9.31 -1.88 -19.21
N GLY A 34 -9.81 -2.38 -18.07
CA GLY A 34 -10.67 -1.67 -17.11
C GLY A 34 -9.99 -1.23 -15.81
N PHE A 35 -8.70 -1.53 -15.58
CA PHE A 35 -8.03 -1.07 -14.35
C PHE A 35 -7.75 0.44 -14.43
N VAL A 36 -8.60 1.21 -13.75
CA VAL A 36 -8.35 2.60 -13.43
C VAL A 36 -7.79 2.64 -12.03
N GLU A 37 -6.60 3.22 -11.87
CA GLU A 37 -5.98 3.39 -10.58
C GLU A 37 -6.95 4.13 -9.62
N PRO A 38 -7.19 3.62 -8.40
CA PRO A 38 -8.12 4.25 -7.48
C PRO A 38 -7.71 5.69 -7.18
N PHE A 39 -8.67 6.60 -7.28
CA PHE A 39 -8.51 7.99 -6.88
C PHE A 39 -9.63 8.39 -5.94
N THR A 40 -9.33 9.30 -5.03
CA THR A 40 -10.30 9.88 -4.10
C THR A 40 -10.71 11.27 -4.55
N GLN A 41 -11.96 11.65 -4.29
CA GLN A 41 -12.43 13.02 -4.51
C GLN A 41 -11.97 13.97 -3.40
N PHE A 42 -11.42 13.44 -2.30
CA PHE A 42 -11.06 14.18 -1.09
C PHE A 42 -9.60 13.94 -0.67
N PRO A 43 -8.60 14.15 -1.56
CA PRO A 43 -7.20 13.92 -1.21
C PRO A 43 -6.78 14.80 -0.04
N LYS A 44 -5.96 14.25 0.87
CA LYS A 44 -5.43 14.97 2.04
C LYS A 44 -6.48 15.58 2.97
N SER A 45 -7.70 15.05 2.98
CA SER A 45 -8.81 15.51 3.82
C SER A 45 -8.76 15.00 5.26
N VAL A 46 -7.90 14.02 5.56
CA VAL A 46 -7.83 13.32 6.84
C VAL A 46 -6.45 13.50 7.46
N SER A 47 -6.38 14.00 8.69
CA SER A 47 -5.12 14.06 9.43
C SER A 47 -4.90 12.80 10.25
N TYR A 48 -3.64 12.45 10.52
CA TYR A 48 -3.36 11.34 11.44
C TYR A 48 -3.92 11.65 12.83
N ALA A 49 -3.80 12.90 13.27
CA ALA A 49 -4.27 13.34 14.58
C ALA A 49 -5.79 13.18 14.76
N SER A 50 -6.60 13.38 13.70
CA SER A 50 -8.06 13.23 13.80
C SER A 50 -8.53 11.78 13.84
N MET A 51 -7.70 10.84 13.38
CA MET A 51 -8.06 9.42 13.27
C MET A 51 -7.43 8.52 14.34
N GLN A 52 -6.58 9.09 15.18
CA GLN A 52 -6.00 8.38 16.31
C GLN A 52 -6.95 8.43 17.50
N THR A 53 -7.36 7.27 17.98
CA THR A 53 -7.98 7.13 19.29
C THR A 53 -6.89 7.15 20.38
N PRO A 54 -7.19 7.66 21.59
CA PRO A 54 -6.29 7.54 22.72
C PRO A 54 -6.01 6.06 23.01
N GLY A 55 -4.79 5.61 22.77
CA GLY A 55 -4.44 4.19 22.86
C GLY A 55 -2.96 3.91 22.68
N PHE A 56 -2.59 2.63 22.82
CA PHE A 56 -1.21 2.15 22.70
C PHE A 56 -0.74 2.06 21.23
N LEU A 57 -1.67 1.78 20.30
CA LEU A 57 -1.37 1.71 18.87
C LEU A 57 -1.49 3.10 18.25
N GLN A 58 -0.42 3.59 17.64
CA GLN A 58 -0.41 4.86 16.91
C GLN A 58 -1.01 4.75 15.49
N VAL A 59 -1.59 3.60 15.15
CA VAL A 59 -2.17 3.31 13.84
C VAL A 59 -3.67 3.68 13.86
N PRO A 60 -4.20 4.39 12.85
CA PRO A 60 -5.62 4.65 12.74
C PRO A 60 -6.48 3.38 12.79
N ASP A 61 -7.53 3.38 13.62
CA ASP A 61 -8.41 2.21 13.83
C ASP A 61 -9.01 1.69 12.52
N ILE A 62 -9.34 2.57 11.57
CA ILE A 62 -9.85 2.18 10.25
C ILE A 62 -8.85 1.28 9.51
N ILE A 63 -7.54 1.55 9.60
CA ILE A 63 -6.52 0.73 8.93
C ILE A 63 -6.45 -0.66 9.57
N VAL A 64 -6.45 -0.72 10.91
CA VAL A 64 -6.46 -1.98 11.66
C VAL A 64 -7.70 -2.80 11.27
N LEU A 65 -8.87 -2.17 11.34
CA LEU A 65 -10.17 -2.76 11.06
C LEU A 65 -10.27 -3.33 9.63
N LEU A 66 -9.84 -2.56 8.62
CA LEU A 66 -9.87 -3.01 7.23
C LEU A 66 -8.90 -4.16 6.99
N LEU A 67 -7.67 -4.08 7.51
CA LEU A 67 -6.67 -5.14 7.35
C LEU A 67 -7.06 -6.43 8.08
N GLU A 68 -7.71 -6.35 9.23
CA GLU A 68 -8.26 -7.52 9.94
C GLU A 68 -9.39 -8.20 9.17
N ARG A 69 -10.26 -7.44 8.50
CA ARG A 69 -11.30 -8.02 7.63
C ARG A 69 -10.72 -8.66 6.37
N MET A 70 -9.78 -7.99 5.72
CA MET A 70 -9.09 -8.52 4.52
C MET A 70 -8.35 -9.84 4.83
N ASP A 71 -7.86 -10.00 6.05
CA ASP A 71 -7.16 -11.18 6.53
C ASP A 71 -7.97 -12.49 6.41
N LYS A 72 -9.31 -12.39 6.37
CA LYS A 72 -10.24 -13.52 6.22
C LYS A 72 -10.30 -14.06 4.79
N PHE A 73 -9.92 -13.24 3.81
CA PHE A 73 -10.01 -13.55 2.38
C PHE A 73 -8.67 -13.97 1.77
N ILE A 74 -7.59 -13.92 2.57
CA ILE A 74 -6.23 -14.21 2.11
C ILE A 74 -5.72 -15.46 2.80
N PRO A 75 -5.33 -16.49 2.04
CA PRO A 75 -5.24 -16.57 0.56
C PRO A 75 -6.59 -16.94 -0.12
N PRO A 76 -6.77 -16.69 -1.44
CA PRO A 76 -5.77 -16.21 -2.41
C PRO A 76 -5.69 -14.68 -2.52
N LEU A 77 -4.47 -14.13 -2.58
CA LEU A 77 -4.21 -12.69 -2.76
C LEU A 77 -4.91 -12.06 -3.97
N PRO A 78 -4.95 -12.70 -5.16
CA PRO A 78 -5.69 -12.19 -6.32
C PRO A 78 -7.15 -11.83 -6.06
N SER A 79 -7.79 -12.41 -5.04
CA SER A 79 -9.19 -12.10 -4.70
C SER A 79 -9.43 -10.63 -4.34
N LEU A 80 -8.39 -9.89 -3.90
CA LEU A 80 -8.44 -8.48 -3.56
C LEU A 80 -8.74 -7.55 -4.75
N PHE A 81 -8.61 -8.06 -5.97
CA PHE A 81 -8.77 -7.28 -7.18
C PHE A 81 -9.98 -7.73 -8.04
N ASN A 82 -10.62 -8.85 -7.69
CA ASN A 82 -11.68 -9.43 -8.50
C ASN A 82 -12.97 -8.58 -8.46
N GLY A 83 -13.50 -8.20 -9.63
CA GLY A 83 -14.77 -7.48 -9.72
C GLY A 83 -14.65 -5.97 -9.45
N TYR A 84 -13.47 -5.38 -9.65
CA TYR A 84 -13.30 -3.94 -9.66
C TYR A 84 -14.20 -3.29 -10.70
N THR A 85 -14.96 -2.28 -10.28
CA THR A 85 -15.82 -1.46 -11.16
C THR A 85 -15.84 -0.02 -10.65
N MET A 86 -16.14 0.93 -11.54
CA MET A 86 -16.28 2.35 -11.14
C MET A 86 -17.44 2.57 -10.16
N ASP A 87 -18.53 1.80 -10.29
CA ASP A 87 -19.65 1.84 -9.35
C ASP A 87 -19.22 1.40 -7.95
N LEU A 88 -18.40 0.34 -7.86
CA LEU A 88 -17.83 -0.12 -6.60
C LEU A 88 -16.88 0.90 -5.99
N LEU A 89 -16.06 1.58 -6.80
CA LEU A 89 -15.20 2.67 -6.35
C LEU A 89 -16.03 3.81 -5.74
N GLN A 90 -17.09 4.24 -6.43
CA GLN A 90 -17.96 5.32 -5.95
C GLN A 90 -18.72 4.93 -4.68
N ALA A 91 -19.23 3.69 -4.60
CA ALA A 91 -19.86 3.17 -3.39
C ALA A 91 -18.86 3.12 -2.22
N SER A 92 -17.61 2.73 -2.49
CA SER A 92 -16.53 2.70 -1.49
C SER A 92 -16.18 4.11 -0.98
N GLU A 93 -16.14 5.12 -1.85
CA GLU A 93 -15.94 6.52 -1.44
C GLU A 93 -17.03 7.02 -0.48
N VAL A 94 -18.29 6.66 -0.73
CA VAL A 94 -19.42 7.02 0.13
C VAL A 94 -19.33 6.32 1.49
N LEU A 95 -19.09 5.00 1.48
CA LEU A 95 -18.94 4.20 2.70
C LEU A 95 -17.73 4.68 3.52
N LEU A 96 -16.61 5.01 2.87
CA LEU A 96 -15.44 5.57 3.54
C LEU A 96 -15.72 6.92 4.19
N SER A 97 -16.44 7.81 3.49
CA SER A 97 -16.87 9.08 4.09
C SER A 97 -17.76 8.87 5.31
N ALA A 98 -18.65 7.89 5.28
CA ALA A 98 -19.46 7.51 6.43
C ALA A 98 -18.61 6.92 7.58
N LEU A 99 -17.57 6.14 7.26
CA LEU A 99 -16.62 5.60 8.25
C LEU A 99 -15.80 6.68 8.95
N ILE A 100 -15.34 7.69 8.21
CA ILE A 100 -14.51 8.78 8.76
C ILE A 100 -15.35 9.74 9.62
N HIS A 101 -16.58 10.04 9.20
CA HIS A 101 -17.41 11.10 9.83
C HIS A 101 -18.60 10.55 10.65
N GLY A 102 -18.76 9.23 10.72
CA GLY A 102 -19.94 8.58 11.28
C GLY A 102 -20.17 8.91 12.75
N SER A 103 -21.42 9.22 13.09
CA SER A 103 -21.90 9.25 14.48
C SER A 103 -22.25 7.83 14.95
N ASP A 104 -22.34 7.60 16.27
CA ASP A 104 -22.66 6.29 16.86
C ASP A 104 -23.93 5.62 16.28
N PHE A 105 -24.91 6.40 15.83
CA PHE A 105 -26.12 5.87 15.17
C PHE A 105 -25.82 5.17 13.83
N HIS A 106 -24.81 5.65 13.09
CA HIS A 106 -24.39 5.06 11.82
C HIS A 106 -23.44 3.88 12.03
N ALA A 107 -22.83 3.74 13.22
CA ALA A 107 -21.83 2.72 13.50
C ALA A 107 -22.35 1.28 13.32
N ALA A 108 -23.60 1.00 13.71
CA ALA A 108 -24.21 -0.32 13.54
C ALA A 108 -24.48 -0.66 12.06
N PHE A 109 -24.96 0.32 11.28
CA PHE A 109 -25.20 0.16 9.85
C PHE A 109 -23.88 0.01 9.08
N ILE A 110 -22.92 0.89 9.35
CA ILE A 110 -21.58 0.85 8.76
C ILE A 110 -20.85 -0.46 9.11
N GLY A 111 -20.98 -0.94 10.35
CA GLY A 111 -20.43 -2.21 10.77
C GLY A 111 -20.95 -3.38 9.95
N ARG A 112 -22.27 -3.40 9.69
CA ARG A 112 -22.90 -4.41 8.82
C ARG A 112 -22.44 -4.32 7.38
N GLU A 113 -22.42 -3.12 6.80
CA GLU A 113 -21.92 -2.90 5.42
C GLU A 113 -20.46 -3.37 5.27
N LEU A 114 -19.61 -3.11 6.29
CA LEU A 114 -18.24 -3.61 6.31
C LEU A 114 -18.12 -5.13 6.45
N ASP A 115 -19.05 -5.77 7.15
CA ASP A 115 -19.07 -7.22 7.29
C ASP A 115 -19.57 -7.93 6.02
N GLU A 116 -20.43 -7.27 5.24
CA GLU A 116 -20.93 -7.75 3.94
C GLU A 116 -20.02 -7.34 2.76
N ALA A 117 -19.03 -6.47 2.99
CA ALA A 117 -18.12 -5.96 1.96
C ALA A 117 -17.28 -7.06 1.31
N SER A 118 -17.13 -6.98 -0.02
CA SER A 118 -16.27 -7.88 -0.78
C SER A 118 -14.79 -7.62 -0.50
N PRO A 119 -13.88 -8.59 -0.77
CA PRO A 119 -12.43 -8.38 -0.60
C PRO A 119 -11.92 -7.17 -1.39
N THR A 120 -12.44 -6.99 -2.60
CA THR A 120 -12.14 -5.87 -3.48
C THR A 120 -12.64 -4.55 -2.92
N GLN A 121 -13.84 -4.51 -2.35
CA GLN A 121 -14.35 -3.31 -1.71
C GLN A 121 -13.51 -2.91 -0.48
N LEU A 122 -13.11 -3.88 0.35
CA LEU A 122 -12.21 -3.64 1.49
C LEU A 122 -10.84 -3.13 1.03
N CYS A 123 -10.30 -3.69 -0.05
CA CYS A 123 -9.06 -3.20 -0.67
C CYS A 123 -9.19 -1.74 -1.13
N LEU A 124 -10.31 -1.40 -1.80
CA LEU A 124 -10.59 -0.04 -2.23
C LEU A 124 -10.75 0.92 -1.06
N LEU A 125 -11.49 0.54 -0.02
CA LEU A 125 -11.63 1.35 1.18
C LEU A 125 -10.26 1.67 1.81
N LEU A 126 -9.35 0.69 1.86
CA LEU A 126 -8.00 0.90 2.36
C LEU A 126 -7.20 1.85 1.45
N GLN A 127 -7.19 1.61 0.13
CA GLN A 127 -6.49 2.48 -0.83
C GLN A 127 -7.01 3.93 -0.76
N LEU A 128 -8.33 4.11 -0.77
CA LEU A 128 -8.98 5.41 -0.69
C LEU A 128 -8.68 6.10 0.65
N PHE A 129 -8.72 5.38 1.78
CA PHE A 129 -8.37 5.95 3.07
C PHE A 129 -6.93 6.47 3.08
N LEU A 130 -5.99 5.67 2.58
CA LEU A 130 -4.58 6.04 2.50
C LEU A 130 -4.36 7.27 1.59
N LEU A 131 -5.10 7.39 0.49
CA LEU A 131 -5.06 8.57 -0.40
C LEU A 131 -5.66 9.83 0.23
N ARG A 132 -6.58 9.67 1.20
CA ARG A 132 -7.18 10.81 1.92
C ARG A 132 -6.30 11.31 3.06
N LEU A 133 -5.26 10.59 3.47
CA LEU A 133 -4.32 11.04 4.49
C LEU A 133 -3.56 12.28 4.03
N GLU A 134 -3.40 13.26 4.92
CA GLU A 134 -2.66 14.50 4.69
C GLU A 134 -1.20 14.25 4.26
N TYR A 135 -0.61 13.16 4.78
CA TYR A 135 0.71 12.66 4.45
C TYR A 135 0.64 11.17 4.11
N PRO A 136 1.33 10.72 3.05
CA PRO A 136 1.40 9.31 2.72
C PRO A 136 2.13 8.53 3.81
N PRO A 137 1.80 7.26 4.09
CA PRO A 137 2.46 6.46 5.12
C PRO A 137 3.99 6.45 5.09
N LEU A 138 4.61 6.43 3.91
CA LEU A 138 6.04 6.66 3.77
C LEU A 138 6.29 7.86 2.84
N LEU A 139 7.10 8.82 3.27
CA LEU A 139 7.68 9.82 2.40
C LEU A 139 9.13 9.44 2.09
N ALA A 140 9.39 8.95 0.88
CA ALA A 140 10.72 8.48 0.51
C ALA A 140 11.73 9.62 0.37
N SER A 141 12.91 9.45 0.95
CA SER A 141 14.02 10.40 0.82
C SER A 141 14.62 10.44 -0.59
N GLU A 142 15.36 11.49 -0.91
CA GLU A 142 16.06 11.59 -2.19
C GLU A 142 17.12 10.49 -2.31
N GLU A 143 17.82 10.20 -1.22
CA GLU A 143 18.88 9.20 -1.15
C GLU A 143 18.35 7.79 -1.39
N LEU A 144 17.21 7.43 -0.79
CA LEU A 144 16.56 6.14 -1.03
C LEU A 144 16.12 6.00 -2.49
N CYS A 145 15.51 7.05 -3.05
CA CYS A 145 15.10 7.06 -4.46
C CYS A 145 16.33 7.00 -5.39
N GLY A 146 17.42 7.68 -5.03
CA GLY A 146 18.68 7.68 -5.76
C GLY A 146 19.34 6.31 -5.80
N LEU A 147 19.32 5.59 -4.67
CA LEU A 147 19.79 4.21 -4.56
C LEU A 147 18.98 3.26 -5.46
N LEU A 148 17.66 3.31 -5.36
CA LEU A 148 16.75 2.46 -6.16
C LEU A 148 16.76 2.78 -7.67
N SER A 149 17.29 3.94 -8.04
CA SER A 149 17.50 4.29 -9.45
C SER A 149 18.71 3.61 -10.07
N GLN A 150 19.67 3.17 -9.24
CA GLN A 150 20.95 2.63 -9.69
C GLN A 150 21.04 1.11 -9.52
N GLU A 151 20.33 0.59 -8.53
CA GLU A 151 20.41 -0.82 -8.14
C GLU A 151 19.03 -1.48 -8.12
N ASP A 152 18.99 -2.75 -8.49
CA ASP A 152 17.84 -3.62 -8.30
C ASP A 152 18.10 -4.56 -7.13
N PHE A 153 17.14 -4.64 -6.22
CA PHE A 153 17.22 -5.48 -5.03
C PHE A 153 16.41 -6.77 -5.23
N PRO A 154 16.98 -7.94 -4.94
CA PRO A 154 16.30 -9.20 -5.15
C PRO A 154 15.12 -9.36 -4.19
N VAL A 155 14.03 -9.93 -4.70
CA VAL A 155 12.87 -10.35 -3.89
C VAL A 155 13.05 -11.82 -3.52
N THR A 156 13.10 -12.12 -2.23
CA THR A 156 13.32 -13.49 -1.74
C THR A 156 12.30 -13.86 -0.67
N PRO A 157 11.72 -15.09 -0.71
CA PRO A 157 10.85 -15.59 0.36
C PRO A 157 11.62 -15.81 1.66
N ILE A 158 12.93 -16.07 1.57
CA ILE A 158 13.82 -16.21 2.73
C ILE A 158 14.43 -14.85 3.04
N VAL A 159 13.76 -14.15 3.93
CA VAL A 159 14.19 -12.89 4.50
C VAL A 159 15.43 -13.13 5.38
N GLY A 160 16.57 -12.50 5.02
CA GLY A 160 17.83 -12.61 5.78
C GLY A 160 18.99 -13.30 5.06
N VAL A 161 18.82 -13.69 3.78
CA VAL A 161 19.91 -14.19 2.93
C VAL A 161 20.71 -13.04 2.27
N CYS A 162 20.33 -11.79 2.55
CA CYS A 162 20.98 -10.62 1.99
C CYS A 162 22.40 -10.46 2.53
N ASN A 163 23.32 -9.96 1.69
CA ASN A 163 24.64 -9.54 2.16
C ASN A 163 24.45 -8.49 3.28
N PRO A 164 25.00 -8.71 4.50
CA PRO A 164 24.81 -7.81 5.63
C PRO A 164 25.15 -6.36 5.32
N VAL A 165 26.20 -6.11 4.52
CA VAL A 165 26.65 -4.75 4.18
C VAL A 165 25.61 -4.02 3.32
N THR A 166 25.09 -4.69 2.29
CA THR A 166 24.04 -4.12 1.43
C THR A 166 22.77 -3.87 2.24
N TYR A 167 22.41 -4.81 3.12
CA TYR A 167 21.25 -4.66 3.99
C TYR A 167 21.39 -3.45 4.91
N ASP A 168 22.52 -3.30 5.62
CA ASP A 168 22.72 -2.22 6.58
C ASP A 168 22.68 -0.84 5.91
N PHE A 169 23.23 -0.73 4.70
CA PHE A 169 23.16 0.49 3.90
C PHE A 169 21.72 0.84 3.52
N VAL A 170 20.99 -0.10 2.92
CA VAL A 170 19.59 0.10 2.52
C VAL A 170 18.71 0.40 3.73
N ALA A 171 18.88 -0.34 4.83
CA ALA A 171 18.13 -0.17 6.05
C ALA A 171 18.38 1.22 6.67
N LYS A 172 19.61 1.74 6.57
CA LYS A 172 19.94 3.09 7.01
C LYS A 172 19.21 4.16 6.19
N GLU A 173 19.23 4.07 4.87
CA GLU A 173 18.56 5.05 3.99
C GLU A 173 17.03 4.98 4.13
N LEU A 174 16.48 3.77 4.31
CA LEU A 174 15.06 3.60 4.63
C LEU A 174 14.73 4.17 6.01
N LYS A 175 15.57 3.96 7.03
CA LYS A 175 15.41 4.58 8.35
C LYS A 175 15.42 6.10 8.28
N ALA A 176 16.31 6.69 7.47
CA ALA A 176 16.37 8.14 7.27
C ALA A 176 15.05 8.72 6.73
N SER A 177 14.31 7.95 5.92
CA SER A 177 12.98 8.35 5.43
C SER A 177 11.92 8.47 6.53
N PHE A 178 12.13 7.89 7.72
CA PHE A 178 11.20 7.97 8.86
C PHE A 178 11.52 9.06 9.88
N VAL A 179 12.75 9.61 9.88
CA VAL A 179 13.24 10.52 10.95
C VAL A 179 12.47 11.84 11.03
N GLY A 180 11.91 12.31 9.92
CA GLY A 180 11.11 13.55 9.86
C GLY A 180 9.60 13.34 9.86
N SER A 181 9.14 12.10 9.96
CA SER A 181 7.73 11.71 9.84
C SER A 181 7.04 11.63 11.20
N LEU A 182 5.71 11.76 11.19
CA LEU A 182 4.91 11.60 12.40
C LEU A 182 5.03 10.16 12.93
N ALA A 183 5.02 9.98 14.25
CA ALA A 183 5.06 8.65 14.85
C ALA A 183 3.89 7.76 14.35
N ALA A 184 2.70 8.37 14.21
CA ALA A 184 1.51 7.79 13.57
C ALA A 184 1.75 7.26 12.15
N GLN A 185 2.43 8.06 11.34
CA GLN A 185 2.74 7.78 9.94
C GLN A 185 3.72 6.60 9.86
N ASN A 186 4.79 6.65 10.66
CA ASN A 186 5.79 5.58 10.76
C ASN A 186 5.17 4.25 11.22
N ALA A 187 4.36 4.29 12.28
CA ALA A 187 3.66 3.12 12.81
C ALA A 187 2.68 2.54 11.79
N THR A 188 1.93 3.40 11.09
CA THR A 188 0.99 3.00 10.04
C THR A 188 1.71 2.26 8.90
N TYR A 189 2.81 2.80 8.40
CA TYR A 189 3.55 2.14 7.33
C TYR A 189 4.16 0.81 7.79
N ALA A 190 4.79 0.78 8.97
CA ALA A 190 5.36 -0.45 9.53
C ALA A 190 4.30 -1.54 9.71
N PHE A 191 3.12 -1.18 10.24
CA PHE A 191 1.99 -2.10 10.42
C PHE A 191 1.51 -2.70 9.10
N ILE A 192 1.35 -1.88 8.06
CA ILE A 192 0.93 -2.34 6.73
C ILE A 192 2.00 -3.23 6.10
N MET A 193 3.28 -2.84 6.14
CA MET A 193 4.37 -3.64 5.54
C MET A 193 4.49 -5.01 6.21
N GLU A 194 4.44 -5.06 7.53
CA GLU A 194 4.47 -6.32 8.27
C GLU A 194 3.28 -7.22 7.88
N ARG A 195 2.08 -6.63 7.77
CA ARG A 195 0.87 -7.35 7.38
C ARG A 195 0.95 -7.90 5.95
N PHE A 196 1.42 -7.10 5.01
CA PHE A 196 1.60 -7.48 3.61
C PHE A 196 2.65 -8.59 3.45
N GLN A 197 3.76 -8.54 4.20
CA GLN A 197 4.73 -9.63 4.22
C GLN A 197 4.10 -10.96 4.68
N ARG A 198 3.27 -10.92 5.73
CA ARG A 198 2.51 -12.11 6.16
C ARG A 198 1.57 -12.63 5.08
N TRP A 199 0.91 -11.75 4.32
CA TRP A 199 0.06 -12.15 3.20
C TRP A 199 0.85 -12.82 2.08
N CYS A 200 2.01 -12.29 1.70
CA CYS A 200 2.89 -12.94 0.71
C CYS A 200 3.30 -14.35 1.15
N GLN A 201 3.61 -14.54 2.43
CA GLN A 201 3.95 -15.86 2.99
C GLN A 201 2.75 -16.81 3.02
N LYS A 202 1.55 -16.32 3.36
CA LYS A 202 0.30 -17.12 3.30
C LYS A 202 -0.02 -17.57 1.88
N GLU A 203 0.13 -16.69 0.90
CA GLU A 203 -0.07 -17.00 -0.52
C GLU A 203 0.93 -18.07 -0.99
N LEU A 204 2.21 -17.91 -0.66
CA LEU A 204 3.24 -18.89 -0.96
C LEU A 204 2.88 -20.27 -0.40
N ALA A 205 2.53 -20.34 0.89
CA ALA A 205 2.13 -21.59 1.53
C ALA A 205 0.90 -22.23 0.86
N PHE A 206 -0.10 -21.41 0.49
CA PHE A 206 -1.29 -21.87 -0.21
C PHE A 206 -0.99 -22.45 -1.59
N ARG A 207 -0.14 -21.80 -2.40
CA ARG A 207 0.22 -22.31 -3.73
C ARG A 207 1.08 -23.57 -3.66
N LEU A 208 2.03 -23.63 -2.72
CA LEU A 208 2.83 -24.84 -2.50
C LEU A 208 1.94 -26.02 -2.06
N ALA A 209 0.96 -25.78 -1.19
CA ALA A 209 -0.03 -26.80 -0.82
C ALA A 209 -0.94 -27.20 -1.99
N GLY A 210 -1.19 -26.27 -2.92
CA GLY A 210 -1.95 -26.48 -4.16
C GLY A 210 -1.18 -27.15 -5.30
N GLY A 211 0.05 -27.59 -5.07
CA GLY A 211 0.84 -28.35 -6.06
C GLY A 211 1.91 -27.56 -6.81
N ALA A 212 2.15 -26.30 -6.46
CA ALA A 212 3.32 -25.57 -6.96
C ALA A 212 4.61 -26.25 -6.47
N SER A 213 5.62 -26.35 -7.33
CA SER A 213 6.88 -27.00 -6.97
C SER A 213 7.72 -26.11 -6.05
N SER A 214 8.61 -26.70 -5.23
CA SER A 214 9.53 -25.91 -4.39
C SER A 214 10.48 -25.02 -5.20
N LEU A 215 10.69 -25.32 -6.49
CA LEU A 215 11.48 -24.51 -7.41
C LEU A 215 10.75 -23.21 -7.82
N GLU A 216 9.42 -23.17 -7.71
CA GLU A 216 8.57 -22.01 -8.00
C GLU A 216 8.39 -21.08 -6.77
N SER A 217 8.93 -21.43 -5.60
CA SER A 217 8.64 -20.68 -4.36
C SER A 217 9.09 -19.22 -4.41
N ALA A 218 10.22 -18.94 -5.06
CA ALA A 218 10.71 -17.58 -5.22
C ALA A 218 9.86 -16.78 -6.21
N GLU A 219 9.37 -17.42 -7.26
CA GLU A 219 8.49 -16.81 -8.26
C GLU A 219 7.12 -16.49 -7.65
N VAL A 220 6.49 -17.44 -6.96
CA VAL A 220 5.20 -17.21 -6.28
C VAL A 220 5.29 -16.06 -5.27
N TYR A 221 6.36 -16.00 -4.48
CA TYR A 221 6.54 -14.91 -3.51
C TYR A 221 6.78 -13.56 -4.21
N ARG A 222 7.59 -13.56 -5.28
CA ARG A 222 7.81 -12.37 -6.11
C ARG A 222 6.51 -11.87 -6.71
N ASP A 223 5.68 -12.75 -7.27
CA ASP A 223 4.41 -12.37 -7.88
C ASP A 223 3.44 -11.78 -6.85
N ALA A 224 3.43 -12.32 -5.62
CA ALA A 224 2.67 -11.76 -4.50
C ALA A 224 3.15 -10.35 -4.10
N VAL A 225 4.46 -10.15 -4.01
CA VAL A 225 5.08 -8.84 -3.74
C VAL A 225 4.73 -7.85 -4.84
N ASP A 226 4.80 -8.29 -6.09
CA ASP A 226 4.57 -7.45 -7.27
C ASP A 226 3.10 -7.03 -7.36
N PHE A 227 2.19 -7.96 -7.06
CA PHE A 227 0.77 -7.68 -6.96
C PHE A 227 0.46 -6.62 -5.90
N LEU A 228 0.97 -6.77 -4.67
CA LEU A 228 0.74 -5.79 -3.60
C LEU A 228 1.42 -4.45 -3.88
N ALA A 229 2.64 -4.46 -4.44
CA ALA A 229 3.33 -3.26 -4.85
C ALA A 229 2.53 -2.49 -5.90
N HIS A 230 1.94 -3.20 -6.87
CA HIS A 230 1.12 -2.57 -7.88
C HIS A 230 -0.17 -1.97 -7.30
N LEU A 231 -0.86 -2.70 -6.41
CA LEU A 231 -2.10 -2.22 -5.80
C LEU A 231 -1.87 -1.00 -4.89
N PHE A 232 -0.81 -0.99 -4.08
CA PHE A 232 -0.73 -0.04 -2.96
C PHE A 232 0.36 1.02 -3.10
N SER A 233 1.30 0.93 -4.03
CA SER A 233 2.45 1.87 -4.07
C SER A 233 2.05 3.33 -4.13
N ASN A 234 1.01 3.66 -4.89
CA ASN A 234 0.63 5.05 -5.12
C ASN A 234 -0.08 5.70 -3.93
N CYS A 235 -0.76 4.91 -3.10
CA CYS A 235 -1.39 5.36 -1.87
C CYS A 235 -0.47 5.26 -0.64
N LEU A 236 0.54 4.39 -0.66
CA LEU A 236 1.48 4.23 0.46
C LEU A 236 2.67 5.20 0.40
N ILE A 237 3.17 5.50 -0.79
CA ILE A 237 4.45 6.16 -0.99
C ILE A 237 4.26 7.57 -1.53
N GLY A 238 4.75 8.55 -0.77
CA GLY A 238 5.08 9.88 -1.23
C GLY A 238 6.51 9.95 -1.74
N LEU A 239 6.75 10.78 -2.75
CA LEU A 239 8.08 11.10 -3.21
C LEU A 239 8.41 12.53 -2.79
N ASN A 240 9.64 12.75 -2.32
CA ASN A 240 10.11 14.09 -1.97
C ASN A 240 10.11 15.01 -3.21
N ASN A 241 9.66 16.26 -3.05
CA ASN A 241 9.65 17.27 -4.12
C ASN A 241 11.05 17.53 -4.69
N TYR A 242 12.10 17.46 -3.86
CA TYR A 242 13.49 17.59 -4.33
C TYR A 242 13.85 16.46 -5.29
N TYR A 243 13.48 15.22 -4.96
CA TYR A 243 13.65 14.09 -5.88
C TYR A 243 12.87 14.29 -7.17
N LEU A 244 11.60 14.70 -7.11
CA LEU A 244 10.77 14.93 -8.30
C LEU A 244 11.37 16.02 -9.21
N ALA A 245 11.86 17.12 -8.63
CA ALA A 245 12.54 18.18 -9.37
C ALA A 245 13.85 17.67 -9.99
N ALA A 246 14.68 16.96 -9.22
CA ALA A 246 15.92 16.38 -9.71
C ALA A 246 15.69 15.37 -10.85
N ASN A 247 14.67 14.53 -10.74
CA ASN A 247 14.31 13.53 -11.75
C ASN A 247 13.88 14.18 -13.06
N ARG A 248 13.13 15.30 -13.01
CA ARG A 248 12.77 16.08 -14.21
C ARG A 248 13.97 16.67 -14.95
N MET A 249 15.06 16.96 -14.23
CA MET A 249 16.28 17.53 -14.83
C MET A 249 17.25 16.47 -15.40
N ARG A 250 17.09 15.19 -15.05
CA ARG A 250 17.99 14.10 -15.48
C ARG A 250 17.43 13.40 -16.73
N ALA A 251 17.92 13.80 -17.92
CA ALA A 251 17.40 13.31 -19.21
C ALA A 251 17.69 11.83 -19.53
N CYS A 252 18.67 11.18 -18.88
CA CYS A 252 19.16 9.85 -19.28
C CYS A 252 18.76 8.68 -18.38
N CYS A 253 18.20 8.92 -17.19
CA CYS A 253 17.89 7.87 -16.20
C CYS A 253 16.50 8.07 -15.57
N HIS A 254 15.51 8.43 -16.37
CA HIS A 254 14.19 8.80 -15.87
C HIS A 254 13.38 7.56 -15.48
N ILE A 255 13.22 7.32 -14.17
CA ILE A 255 12.22 6.38 -13.64
C ILE A 255 10.94 7.18 -13.38
N SER A 256 9.80 6.67 -13.85
CA SER A 256 8.52 7.33 -13.60
C SER A 256 8.20 7.35 -12.09
N ALA A 257 7.47 8.36 -11.62
CA ALA A 257 7.07 8.42 -10.21
C ALA A 257 6.31 7.16 -9.76
N PRO A 258 5.33 6.62 -10.52
CA PRO A 258 4.68 5.35 -10.20
C PRO A 258 5.66 4.16 -10.11
N ASP A 259 6.62 4.07 -11.04
CA ASP A 259 7.62 2.98 -11.02
C ASP A 259 8.55 3.07 -9.81
N MET A 260 8.98 4.27 -9.44
CA MET A 260 9.80 4.47 -8.26
C MET A 260 9.06 4.06 -6.98
N LYS A 261 7.79 4.46 -6.85
CA LYS A 261 6.94 4.04 -5.72
C LYS A 261 6.78 2.52 -5.67
N ARG A 262 6.55 1.87 -6.81
CA ARG A 262 6.50 0.40 -6.91
C ARG A 262 7.82 -0.23 -6.47
N LYS A 263 8.96 0.28 -6.95
CA LYS A 263 10.31 -0.18 -6.53
C LYS A 263 10.49 -0.08 -5.02
N ILE A 264 10.04 1.00 -4.39
CA ILE A 264 10.13 1.19 -2.93
C ILE A 264 9.29 0.13 -2.19
N VAL A 265 8.04 -0.11 -2.59
CA VAL A 265 7.21 -1.15 -1.95
C VAL A 265 7.81 -2.55 -2.17
N ARG A 266 8.28 -2.85 -3.38
CA ARG A 266 8.96 -4.13 -3.68
C ARG A 266 10.18 -4.36 -2.79
N LEU A 267 11.02 -3.33 -2.60
CA LEU A 267 12.15 -3.36 -1.67
C LEU A 267 11.66 -3.70 -0.25
N CYS A 268 10.66 -2.97 0.22
CA CYS A 268 10.13 -3.12 1.59
C CYS A 268 9.52 -4.51 1.84
N LEU A 269 8.80 -5.09 0.88
CA LEU A 269 8.19 -6.40 1.04
C LEU A 269 9.15 -7.56 0.75
N GLY A 270 10.06 -7.38 -0.21
CA GLY A 270 10.88 -8.45 -0.77
C GLY A 270 12.30 -8.55 -0.25
N PHE A 271 12.85 -7.46 0.31
CA PHE A 271 14.24 -7.38 0.75
C PHE A 271 14.38 -7.02 2.23
N ILE A 272 13.53 -6.13 2.74
CA ILE A 272 13.57 -5.69 4.15
C ILE A 272 12.92 -6.74 5.05
N PRO A 273 13.57 -7.16 6.16
CA PRO A 273 13.06 -8.20 7.02
C PRO A 273 11.97 -7.73 7.96
N SER A 274 11.05 -8.62 8.34
CA SER A 274 9.93 -8.28 9.23
C SER A 274 10.38 -7.68 10.57
N ARG A 275 11.54 -8.09 11.09
CA ARG A 275 12.15 -7.49 12.30
C ARG A 275 12.37 -5.97 12.19
N PHE A 276 12.66 -5.47 10.99
CA PHE A 276 12.87 -4.04 10.76
C PHE A 276 11.58 -3.27 11.07
N TRP A 277 10.42 -3.81 10.66
CA TRP A 277 9.12 -3.17 10.90
C TRP A 277 8.74 -3.19 12.38
N HIS A 278 9.08 -4.26 13.10
CA HIS A 278 8.92 -4.31 14.55
C HIS A 278 9.75 -3.22 15.26
N ASP A 279 11.00 -3.02 14.84
CA ASP A 279 11.84 -1.96 15.42
C ASP A 279 11.22 -0.56 15.23
N ILE A 280 10.70 -0.27 14.03
CA ILE A 280 10.03 1.01 13.73
C ILE A 280 8.74 1.17 14.57
N SER A 281 7.95 0.11 14.69
CA SER A 281 6.71 0.11 15.48
C SER A 281 6.98 0.32 16.98
N LEU A 282 8.05 -0.28 17.52
CA LEU A 282 8.45 -0.12 18.93
C LEU A 282 8.97 1.28 19.24
N HIS A 283 9.71 1.90 18.33
CA HIS A 283 10.18 3.27 18.51
C HIS A 283 9.05 4.31 18.47
N GLY A 284 7.92 4.01 17.81
CA GLY A 284 6.69 4.78 17.95
C GLY A 284 6.04 4.65 19.33
N ILE A 285 6.12 3.46 19.95
CA ILE A 285 5.51 3.16 21.26
C ILE A 285 6.25 3.83 22.44
N THR A 286 7.53 4.16 22.30
CA THR A 286 8.37 4.67 23.41
C THR A 286 8.39 6.20 23.58
N GLU A 287 7.32 6.93 23.25
CA GLU A 287 7.15 8.26 23.85
C GLU A 287 6.67 8.07 25.31
N PRO A 288 7.49 8.36 26.34
CA PRO A 288 7.00 8.34 27.72
C PRO A 288 5.96 9.47 27.90
N PRO A 289 4.94 9.29 28.77
CA PRO A 289 4.11 10.41 29.18
C PRO A 289 5.03 11.41 29.89
N LEU A 290 5.10 12.64 29.37
CA LEU A 290 5.91 13.73 29.93
C LEU A 290 5.68 13.88 31.45
N PRO A 291 6.69 13.68 32.32
CA PRO A 291 6.59 14.15 33.69
C PRO A 291 6.95 15.63 33.71
N GLY A 292 5.93 16.49 33.81
CA GLY A 292 6.08 17.93 33.95
C GLY A 292 5.95 18.67 32.62
N SER A 293 4.73 19.09 32.31
CA SER A 293 4.43 20.06 31.26
C SER A 293 5.06 21.42 31.59
N GLN A 294 6.34 21.59 31.24
CA GLN A 294 6.90 22.87 30.85
C GLN A 294 7.53 22.70 29.48
N THR A 295 6.81 23.23 28.50
CA THR A 295 7.28 23.67 27.17
C THR A 295 8.77 23.52 26.91
N ALA A 296 9.18 22.43 26.28
CA ALA A 296 10.38 22.44 25.44
C ALA A 296 10.02 23.18 24.15
N GLN A 297 10.19 24.50 24.17
CA GLN A 297 10.22 25.30 22.95
C GLN A 297 11.35 24.78 22.07
N TRP A 298 11.00 24.24 20.91
CA TRP A 298 11.93 24.13 19.79
C TRP A 298 12.46 25.54 19.47
N PRO A 299 13.78 25.74 19.26
CA PRO A 299 14.31 27.08 19.03
C PRO A 299 13.62 27.72 17.82
N PRO A 300 13.08 28.96 17.96
CA PRO A 300 12.23 29.61 16.95
C PRO A 300 12.94 29.88 15.62
N GLU A 301 14.27 29.74 15.56
CA GLU A 301 15.07 30.01 14.36
C GLU A 301 15.01 28.90 13.30
N LYS A 302 14.53 27.69 13.63
CA LYS A 302 14.38 26.59 12.63
C LYS A 302 12.95 26.37 12.14
N ALA A 303 11.93 26.85 12.87
CA ALA A 303 10.54 26.85 12.40
C ALA A 303 10.30 27.90 11.30
N ALA A 304 11.09 28.97 11.27
CA ALA A 304 11.06 29.99 10.22
C ALA A 304 11.58 29.50 8.85
N ASN A 305 12.31 28.37 8.83
CA ASN A 305 12.87 27.73 7.63
C ASN A 305 12.15 26.44 7.23
N ALA A 306 11.00 26.13 7.83
CA ALA A 306 10.12 25.12 7.26
C ALA A 306 9.75 25.58 5.83
N PRO A 307 9.98 24.77 4.78
CA PRO A 307 9.66 25.18 3.43
C PRO A 307 8.18 25.54 3.35
N LYS A 308 7.90 26.81 3.06
CA LYS A 308 6.54 27.28 2.76
C LYS A 308 6.11 26.56 1.49
N TYR A 309 5.24 25.58 1.63
CA TYR A 309 4.62 24.91 0.49
C TYR A 309 3.76 25.96 -0.24
N MET A 310 4.22 26.39 -1.42
CA MET A 310 3.35 27.07 -2.35
C MET A 310 2.32 26.05 -2.84
N SER A 311 1.06 26.45 -2.83
CA SER A 311 -0.05 25.73 -3.43
C SER A 311 0.30 25.42 -4.89
N VAL A 312 0.52 24.15 -5.21
CA VAL A 312 0.62 23.71 -6.60
C VAL A 312 -0.80 23.33 -7.03
N ASP A 313 -1.24 23.98 -8.10
CA ASP A 313 -2.56 23.85 -8.70
C ASP A 313 -2.78 22.41 -9.19
N PRO A 314 -3.97 21.80 -9.00
CA PRO A 314 -4.26 20.43 -9.47
C PRO A 314 -4.11 20.21 -10.98
N ALA A 315 -3.90 21.26 -11.77
CA ALA A 315 -3.67 21.20 -13.21
C ALA A 315 -2.29 20.66 -13.62
N ASP A 316 -1.34 20.53 -12.70
CA ASP A 316 0.03 20.06 -13.00
C ASP A 316 0.16 18.51 -13.09
N TYR A 317 -0.95 17.79 -13.18
CA TYR A 317 -1.04 16.32 -13.28
C TYR A 317 -1.58 15.82 -14.64
N VAL A 318 -1.20 16.47 -15.75
CA VAL A 318 -1.37 15.91 -17.11
C VAL A 318 -0.02 15.55 -17.71
#